data_AF-A0AAJ0IY55-F1
#
_entry.id   AF-A0AAJ0IY55-F1
#
_cell.length_a   1.000
_cell.length_b   1.000
_cell.length_c   1.000
_cell.angle_alpha   90.00
_cell.angle_beta   90.00
_cell.angle_gamma   90.00
#
_symmetry.space_group_name_H-M   'P 1'
#
loop_
_entity.id
_entity.type
_entity.pdbx_description
1 polymer ?
#
loop_
_entity_poly.entity_id
_entity_poly.type
_entity_poly.pdbx_seq_one_letter_code
_entity_poly.pdbx_strand_id
1 'polypeptide(L)'
;RLLRARWVPDGVEAVIRPRAAADARTQHFDAVIRATGLDTDIDRTSDPLIAGMREAGLLRADPLGLGVDTDAQLRVRDGAGQIVQGLYCVGPLLRGRYWEITAVPELRVATRALAERLLLGATPALQPEREAVSREVSARS
;
A
#
# COMPACT_ATOMS: atom_id res chain seq x y z
N ARG A 1 -5.47 22.24 -5.19
CA ARG A 1 -5.80 20.83 -4.86
C ARG A 1 -7.03 20.43 -5.65
N LEU A 2 -6.96 19.30 -6.37
CA LEU A 2 -8.13 18.67 -6.96
C LEU A 2 -8.94 17.98 -5.84
N LEU A 3 -10.20 18.34 -5.67
CA LEU A 3 -11.08 17.77 -4.65
C LEU A 3 -11.96 16.65 -5.22
N ARG A 4 -12.45 16.85 -6.44
CA ARG A 4 -13.30 15.90 -7.14
C ARG A 4 -13.13 16.08 -8.64
N ALA A 5 -13.21 14.99 -9.39
CA ALA A 5 -13.36 15.03 -10.84
C ALA A 5 -14.45 14.02 -11.22
N ARG A 6 -15.33 14.39 -12.14
CA ARG A 6 -16.33 13.49 -12.72
C ARG A 6 -16.35 13.65 -14.24
N TRP A 7 -16.63 12.56 -14.92
CA TRP A 7 -16.97 12.60 -16.33
C TRP A 7 -18.32 13.29 -16.52
N VAL A 8 -18.42 14.11 -17.55
CA VAL A 8 -19.63 14.76 -18.05
C VAL A 8 -19.68 14.58 -19.57
N PRO A 9 -20.83 14.76 -20.25
CA PRO A 9 -20.96 14.49 -21.68
C PRO A 9 -19.87 15.16 -22.55
N ASP A 10 -19.50 16.40 -22.21
CA ASP A 10 -18.55 17.22 -22.99
C ASP A 10 -17.15 17.32 -22.35
N GLY A 11 -16.74 16.33 -21.55
CA GLY A 11 -15.40 16.25 -20.97
C GLY A 11 -15.38 15.91 -19.48
N VAL A 12 -14.57 16.64 -18.71
CA VAL A 12 -14.40 16.44 -17.27
C VAL A 12 -14.76 17.71 -16.52
N GLU A 13 -15.64 17.56 -15.53
CA GLU A 13 -15.88 18.60 -14.55
C GLU A 13 -15.03 18.34 -13.30
N ALA A 14 -14.21 19.31 -12.93
CA ALA A 14 -13.31 19.23 -11.78
C ALA A 14 -13.61 20.31 -10.74
N VAL A 15 -13.68 19.90 -9.48
CA VAL A 15 -13.75 20.80 -8.33
C VAL A 15 -12.33 21.01 -7.81
N ILE A 16 -11.82 22.23 -7.92
CA ILE A 16 -10.44 22.60 -7.62
C ILE A 16 -10.45 23.70 -6.56
N ARG A 17 -9.66 23.53 -5.51
CA ARG A 17 -9.36 24.60 -4.54
C ARG A 17 -7.96 25.16 -4.79
N PRO A 18 -7.82 26.43 -5.22
CA PRO A 18 -6.52 27.07 -5.34
C PRO A 18 -5.74 27.08 -4.02
N ARG A 19 -4.41 27.17 -4.08
CA ARG A 19 -3.60 27.31 -2.86
C ARG A 19 -3.96 28.65 -2.19
N ALA A 20 -4.05 28.65 -0.86
CA ALA A 20 -4.44 29.80 -0.03
C ALA A 20 -5.87 30.36 -0.26
N ALA A 21 -6.71 29.70 -1.05
CA ALA A 21 -8.13 30.02 -1.17
C ALA A 21 -8.97 29.14 -0.25
N ALA A 22 -9.96 29.73 0.44
CA ALA A 22 -10.95 28.98 1.21
C ALA A 22 -11.92 28.25 0.27
N ASP A 23 -12.33 28.93 -0.82
CA ASP A 23 -13.37 28.45 -1.71
C ASP A 23 -12.84 27.53 -2.80
N ALA A 24 -13.63 26.50 -3.10
CA ALA A 24 -13.43 25.64 -4.25
C ALA A 24 -14.18 26.19 -5.46
N ARG A 25 -13.63 25.95 -6.66
CA ARG A 25 -14.22 26.34 -7.95
C ARG A 25 -14.45 25.11 -8.80
N THR A 26 -15.55 25.12 -9.54
CA THR A 26 -15.86 24.09 -10.54
C THR A 26 -15.39 24.59 -11.91
N GLN A 27 -14.64 23.77 -12.63
CA GLN A 27 -14.13 24.08 -13.97
C GLN A 27 -14.25 22.87 -14.90
N HIS A 28 -14.48 23.14 -16.19
CA HIS A 28 -14.54 22.13 -17.25
C HIS A 28 -13.21 22.02 -17.98
N PHE A 29 -12.82 20.78 -18.32
CA PHE A 29 -11.61 20.45 -19.06
C PHE A 29 -11.91 19.33 -20.04
N ASP A 30 -11.19 19.28 -21.17
CA ASP A 30 -11.30 18.17 -22.13
C ASP A 30 -10.66 16.88 -21.57
N ALA A 31 -9.62 17.01 -20.74
CA ALA A 31 -8.92 15.90 -20.13
C ALA A 31 -8.34 16.27 -18.75
N VAL A 32 -8.17 15.26 -17.88
CA VAL A 32 -7.50 15.39 -16.58
C VAL A 32 -6.48 14.26 -16.42
N ILE A 33 -5.22 14.62 -16.17
CA ILE A 33 -4.14 13.67 -15.91
C ILE A 33 -3.77 13.72 -14.42
N ARG A 34 -3.87 12.58 -13.73
CA ARG A 34 -3.44 12.46 -12.32
C ARG A 34 -1.93 12.20 -12.27
N ALA A 35 -1.14 13.27 -12.07
CA ALA A 35 0.31 13.21 -11.92
C ALA A 35 0.78 13.60 -10.50
N THR A 36 0.01 13.27 -9.46
CA THR A 36 0.27 13.67 -8.06
C THR A 36 1.28 12.78 -7.33
N GLY A 37 1.89 11.81 -8.01
CA GLY A 37 2.74 10.80 -7.40
C GLY A 37 1.96 9.66 -6.74
N LEU A 38 2.69 8.77 -6.05
CA LEU A 38 2.08 7.72 -5.24
C LEU A 38 1.47 8.30 -3.97
N ASP A 39 0.31 7.77 -3.59
CA ASP A 39 -0.28 8.01 -2.28
C ASP A 39 0.40 7.09 -1.26
N THR A 40 1.28 7.67 -0.44
CA THR A 40 1.99 6.95 0.63
C THR A 40 1.50 7.36 2.02
N ASP A 41 0.43 8.16 2.08
CA ASP A 41 -0.19 8.58 3.34
C ASP A 41 -1.02 7.42 3.91
N ILE A 42 -0.37 6.63 4.76
CA ILE A 42 -0.96 5.44 5.37
C ILE A 42 -2.20 5.77 6.20
N ASP A 43 -2.27 6.95 6.81
CA ASP A 43 -3.41 7.31 7.66
C ASP A 43 -4.62 7.75 6.85
N ARG A 44 -4.42 8.23 5.62
CA ARG A 44 -5.49 8.82 4.79
C ARG A 44 -5.75 8.11 3.48
N THR A 45 -5.01 7.05 3.19
CA THR A 45 -5.18 6.25 1.97
C THR A 45 -6.59 5.69 1.86
N SER A 46 -7.06 5.61 0.61
CA SER A 46 -8.31 4.93 0.24
C SER A 46 -8.09 3.50 -0.25
N ASP A 47 -6.84 3.01 -0.21
CA ASP A 47 -6.54 1.62 -0.53
C ASP A 47 -7.15 0.70 0.53
N PRO A 48 -8.05 -0.23 0.15
CA PRO A 48 -8.81 -1.03 1.10
C PRO A 48 -7.93 -2.01 1.89
N LEU A 49 -6.82 -2.48 1.31
CA LEU A 49 -5.90 -3.37 1.99
C LEU A 49 -5.14 -2.61 3.07
N ILE A 50 -4.56 -1.46 2.73
CA ILE A 50 -3.79 -0.66 3.69
C ILE A 50 -4.71 -0.12 4.80
N ALA A 51 -5.90 0.38 4.44
CA ALA A 51 -6.87 0.84 5.41
C ALA A 51 -7.29 -0.29 6.37
N GLY A 52 -7.62 -1.47 5.84
CA GLY A 52 -8.00 -2.63 6.66
C GLY A 52 -6.86 -3.13 7.56
N MET A 53 -5.61 -3.17 7.06
CA MET A 53 -4.45 -3.55 7.87
C MET A 53 -4.17 -2.55 8.99
N ARG A 54 -4.32 -1.25 8.72
CA ARG A 54 -4.19 -0.19 9.72
C ARG A 54 -5.28 -0.31 10.79
N GLU A 55 -6.53 -0.51 10.38
CA GLU A 55 -7.68 -0.70 11.28
C GLU A 55 -7.54 -1.97 12.14
N ALA A 56 -6.98 -3.04 11.57
CA ALA A 56 -6.63 -4.25 12.30
C ALA A 56 -5.38 -4.11 13.19
N GLY A 57 -4.72 -2.95 13.19
CA GLY A 57 -3.51 -2.68 13.95
C GLY A 57 -2.26 -3.38 13.43
N LEU A 58 -2.28 -3.97 12.23
CA LEU A 58 -1.17 -4.73 11.63
C LEU A 58 -0.07 -3.87 11.01
N LEU A 59 -0.33 -2.57 10.85
CA LEU A 59 0.66 -1.60 10.41
C LEU A 59 0.34 -0.22 10.98
N ARG A 60 1.32 0.68 10.93
CA ARG A 60 1.15 2.11 11.24
C ARG A 60 1.91 2.98 10.26
N ALA A 61 1.51 4.25 10.19
CA ALA A 61 2.31 5.27 9.51
C ALA A 61 3.66 5.48 10.23
N ASP A 62 4.71 5.77 9.47
CA ASP A 62 5.97 6.24 10.01
C ASP A 62 5.79 7.62 10.70
N PRO A 63 6.71 8.04 11.59
CA PRO A 63 6.56 9.29 12.34
C PRO A 63 6.37 10.57 11.50
N LEU A 64 6.81 10.56 10.24
CA LEU A 64 6.68 11.68 9.32
C LEU A 64 5.44 11.59 8.42
N GLY A 65 4.68 10.49 8.49
CA GLY A 65 3.47 10.27 7.67
C GLY A 65 3.77 10.13 6.19
N LEU A 66 4.95 9.61 5.82
CA LEU A 66 5.43 9.49 4.46
C LEU A 66 5.35 8.05 3.94
N GLY A 67 4.98 7.08 4.77
CA GLY A 67 4.89 5.67 4.43
C GLY A 67 4.63 4.78 5.64
N VAL A 68 5.00 3.51 5.51
CA VAL A 68 4.86 2.50 6.57
C VAL A 68 6.03 2.57 7.53
N ASP A 69 5.77 2.46 8.83
CA ASP A 69 6.82 2.36 9.84
C ASP A 69 7.52 0.99 9.77
N THR A 70 8.82 1.00 9.50
CA THR A 70 9.65 -0.20 9.49
C THR A 70 10.94 -0.01 10.27
N ASP A 71 11.51 -1.10 10.73
CA ASP A 71 12.89 -1.10 11.19
C ASP A 71 13.92 -1.15 10.03
N ALA A 72 15.20 -1.19 10.39
CA ALA A 72 16.32 -1.31 9.45
C ALA A 72 16.33 -2.64 8.68
N GLN A 73 15.58 -3.64 9.14
CA GLN A 73 15.45 -4.97 8.55
C GLN A 73 14.21 -5.08 7.66
N LEU A 74 13.54 -3.96 7.36
CA LEU A 74 12.33 -3.85 6.56
C LEU A 74 11.10 -4.52 7.16
N ARG A 75 11.15 -4.85 8.46
CA ARG A 75 10.03 -5.47 9.18
C ARG A 75 9.02 -4.39 9.56
N VAL A 76 7.75 -4.66 9.29
CA VAL A 76 6.66 -3.73 9.59
C VAL A 76 6.43 -3.67 11.09
N ARG A 77 6.16 -2.45 11.59
CA ARG A 77 5.70 -2.21 12.95
C ARG A 77 4.18 -2.12 12.99
N ASP A 78 3.59 -2.79 13.97
CA ASP A 78 2.15 -2.75 14.25
C ASP A 78 1.74 -1.41 14.90
N GLY A 79 0.44 -1.26 15.21
CA GLY A 79 -0.09 -0.07 15.88
C GLY A 79 0.56 0.24 17.25
N ALA A 80 1.10 -0.79 17.93
CA ALA A 80 1.83 -0.66 19.20
C ALA A 80 3.35 -0.46 19.01
N GLY A 81 3.83 -0.38 17.76
CA GLY A 81 5.25 -0.23 17.42
C GLY A 81 6.06 -1.53 17.51
N GLN A 82 5.41 -2.68 17.69
CA GLN A 82 6.05 -4.01 17.75
C GLN A 82 6.23 -4.60 16.35
N ILE A 83 7.22 -5.49 16.21
CA ILE A 83 7.51 -6.14 14.94
C ILE A 83 6.46 -7.20 14.62
N VAL A 84 5.83 -7.07 13.45
CA VAL A 84 4.93 -8.08 12.90
C VAL A 84 5.76 -9.19 12.24
N GLN A 85 5.61 -10.42 12.73
CA GLN A 85 6.34 -11.57 12.18
C GLN A 85 5.84 -11.89 10.78
N GLY A 86 6.77 -12.12 9.84
CA GLY A 86 6.45 -12.46 8.45
C GLY A 86 5.99 -11.28 7.59
N LEU A 87 5.83 -10.07 8.15
CA LEU A 87 5.39 -8.90 7.39
C LEU A 87 6.55 -7.94 7.15
N TYR A 88 6.82 -7.69 5.88
CA TYR A 88 7.90 -6.84 5.41
C TYR A 88 7.37 -5.83 4.40
N CYS A 89 8.00 -4.65 4.35
CA CYS A 89 7.64 -3.61 3.40
C CYS A 89 8.86 -3.25 2.54
N VAL A 90 8.64 -3.13 1.23
CA VAL A 90 9.65 -2.75 0.23
C VAL A 90 9.07 -1.69 -0.70
N GLY A 91 9.93 -0.89 -1.30
CA GLY A 91 9.54 0.08 -2.32
C GLY A 91 9.06 1.42 -1.77
N PRO A 92 8.20 2.14 -2.51
CA PRO A 92 7.88 3.55 -2.24
C PRO A 92 7.26 3.84 -0.87
N LEU A 93 6.64 2.86 -0.22
CA LEU A 93 6.11 2.99 1.13
C LEU A 93 7.20 3.13 2.20
N LEU A 94 8.48 2.99 1.84
CA LEU A 94 9.62 3.23 2.74
C LEU A 94 10.14 4.68 2.69
N ARG A 95 9.42 5.61 2.04
CA ARG A 95 9.86 7.00 1.86
C ARG A 95 10.15 7.72 3.16
N GLY A 96 9.40 7.47 4.24
CA GLY A 96 9.67 8.07 5.55
C GLY A 96 11.03 7.71 6.12
N ARG A 97 11.53 6.51 5.81
CA ARG A 97 12.83 6.03 6.30
C ARG A 97 13.98 6.35 5.37
N TYR A 98 13.77 6.25 4.05
CA TYR A 98 14.86 6.27 3.10
C TYR A 98 14.73 7.33 2.00
N TRP A 99 13.77 8.27 2.09
CA TRP A 99 13.49 9.48 1.27
C TRP A 99 13.65 9.34 -0.27
N GLU A 100 14.78 8.84 -0.74
CA GLU A 100 15.23 8.53 -2.11
C GLU A 100 15.22 7.03 -2.48
N ILE A 101 14.64 6.10 -1.69
CA ILE A 101 14.56 4.66 -2.06
C ILE A 101 13.60 4.35 -3.23
N THR A 102 13.40 5.33 -4.11
CA THR A 102 12.92 5.13 -5.48
C THR A 102 14.06 4.82 -6.46
N ALA A 103 15.32 5.04 -6.06
CA ALA A 103 16.45 4.64 -6.88
C ALA A 103 16.53 3.10 -6.97
N VAL A 104 16.37 2.59 -8.18
CA VAL A 104 16.35 1.15 -8.51
C VAL A 104 17.53 0.37 -7.92
N PRO A 105 18.77 0.90 -7.83
CA PRO A 105 19.91 0.15 -7.29
C PRO A 105 19.77 -0.17 -5.80
N GLU A 106 19.48 0.81 -4.96
CA GLU A 106 19.43 0.70 -3.50
C GLU A 106 18.27 -0.19 -3.07
N LEU A 107 17.11 -0.04 -3.71
CA LEU A 107 15.96 -0.91 -3.47
C LEU A 107 16.27 -2.37 -3.83
N ARG A 108 17.03 -2.61 -4.90
CA ARG A 108 17.42 -3.96 -5.33
C ARG A 108 18.35 -4.62 -4.32
N VAL A 109 19.32 -3.89 -3.79
CA VAL A 109 20.23 -4.39 -2.73
C VAL A 109 19.44 -4.73 -1.48
N ALA A 110 18.57 -3.82 -1.00
CA ALA A 110 17.77 -4.03 0.19
C ALA A 110 16.82 -5.24 0.05
N THR A 111 16.17 -5.37 -1.12
CA THR A 111 15.24 -6.48 -1.41
C THR A 111 15.99 -7.81 -1.53
N ARG A 112 17.19 -7.83 -2.13
CA ARG A 112 18.04 -9.02 -2.20
C ARG A 112 18.45 -9.48 -0.81
N ALA A 113 18.92 -8.56 0.04
CA ALA A 113 19.31 -8.88 1.42
C ALA A 113 18.12 -9.42 2.23
N LEU A 114 16.91 -8.89 2.00
CA LEU A 114 15.69 -9.43 2.59
C LEU A 114 15.42 -10.86 2.10
N ALA A 115 15.49 -11.11 0.79
CA ALA A 115 15.27 -12.44 0.22
C ALA A 115 16.26 -13.48 0.77
N GLU A 116 17.55 -13.14 0.84
CA GLU A 116 18.58 -14.01 1.41
C GLU A 116 18.28 -14.36 2.88
N ARG A 117 17.86 -13.37 3.68
CA ARG A 117 17.43 -13.61 5.07
C ARG A 117 16.21 -14.50 5.17
N LEU A 118 15.22 -14.31 4.30
CA LEU A 118 14.01 -15.14 4.28
C LEU A 118 14.36 -16.59 3.94
N LEU A 119 15.30 -16.83 3.01
CA LEU A 119 15.76 -18.18 2.67
C LEU A 119 16.52 -18.85 3.82
N LEU A 120 17.32 -18.08 4.58
CA LEU A 120 18.08 -18.59 5.73
C LEU A 120 17.20 -18.84 6.97
N GLY A 121 16.07 -18.14 7.08
CA GLY A 121 15.10 -18.27 8.18
C GLY A 121 13.86 -19.09 7.84
N ALA A 122 13.64 -19.47 6.58
CA ALA A 122 12.49 -20.25 6.16
C ALA A 122 12.68 -21.72 6.48
N THR A 123 11.88 -22.23 7.41
CA THR A 123 11.41 -23.62 7.27
C THR A 123 10.37 -23.60 6.15
N PRO A 124 10.53 -24.34 5.05
CA PRO A 124 9.55 -24.32 3.97
C PRO A 124 8.32 -25.11 4.43
N ALA A 125 7.16 -24.46 4.56
CA ALA A 125 5.86 -25.13 4.43
C ALA A 125 4.73 -24.11 4.29
N LEU A 126 4.35 -23.82 3.04
CA LEU A 126 2.94 -23.71 2.69
C LEU A 126 2.72 -24.60 1.47
N GLN A 127 2.58 -25.89 1.72
CA GLN A 127 1.76 -26.73 0.85
C GLN A 127 0.32 -26.52 1.32
N PRO A 128 -0.56 -25.86 0.54
CA PRO A 128 -1.97 -26.11 0.74
C PRO A 128 -2.22 -27.55 0.28
N GLU A 129 -2.49 -28.43 1.24
CA GLU A 129 -3.19 -29.67 0.95
C GLU A 129 -4.45 -29.28 0.17
N ARG A 130 -4.48 -29.61 -1.12
CA ARG A 130 -5.74 -29.70 -1.84
C ARG A 130 -6.45 -30.90 -1.24
N GLU A 131 -7.22 -30.63 -0.19
CA GLU A 131 -8.22 -31.55 0.35
C GLU A 131 -8.98 -32.13 -0.84
N ALA A 132 -8.82 -33.44 -1.02
CA ALA A 132 -9.56 -34.20 -1.99
C ALA A 132 -11.03 -34.03 -1.64
N VAL A 133 -11.76 -33.27 -2.46
CA VAL A 133 -13.22 -33.34 -2.49
C VAL A 133 -13.55 -34.74 -3.03
N SER A 134 -13.63 -35.69 -2.10
CA SER A 134 -14.37 -36.93 -2.28
C SER A 134 -15.83 -36.53 -2.48
N ARG A 135 -16.26 -36.42 -3.74
CA ARG A 135 -17.68 -36.59 -4.07
C ARG A 135 -17.88 -38.07 -4.35
N GLU A 136 -18.12 -38.82 -3.27
CA GLU A 136 -19.04 -39.95 -3.36
C GLU A 136 -20.40 -39.38 -3.75
N VAL A 137 -20.75 -39.49 -5.03
CA VAL A 137 -22.14 -39.58 -5.44
C VAL A 137 -22.42 -41.06 -5.62
N SER A 138 -22.83 -41.70 -4.52
CA SER A 138 -23.55 -42.96 -4.55
C SER A 138 -24.78 -42.83 -3.65
N ALA A 139 -25.85 -43.46 -4.13
CA ALA A 139 -27.18 -43.58 -3.54
C ALA A 139 -28.13 -42.37 -3.68
N ARG A 140 -29.01 -42.43 -4.70
CA ARG A 140 -30.36 -42.99 -4.49
C ARG A 140 -31.00 -43.42 -5.81
N SER A 141 -31.77 -44.50 -5.67
CA SER A 141 -32.54 -45.34 -6.61
C SER A 141 -33.19 -44.67 -7.81
#